data_AF-A0A0S8F326-F1
#
_entry.id   AF-A0A0S8F326-F1
#
_cell.length_a   1.000
_cell.length_b   1.000
_cell.length_c   1.000
_cell.angle_alpha   90.00
_cell.angle_beta   90.00
_cell.angle_gamma   90.00
#
_symmetry.space_group_name_H-M   'P 1'
#
loop_
_entity.id
_entity.type
_entity.pdbx_description
1 polymer ?
#
loop_
_entity_poly.entity_id
_entity_poly.type
_entity_poly.pdbx_seq_one_letter_code
_entity_poly.pdbx_strand_id
1 'polypeptide(L)'
;MERLRSKRSLVALGALVAIALAFIALTRDAERSTSRTPTHDHPSLFGAPPSCSRKSQPVRRATRAEQHGYLYAERYPYDPRDGIQAVLRFQEAQSCYQDSGRSQDATRVGQLASNLMVRINTDYASSRLVLETALGSENWSVALSEVRRLLGLTEHIRGHAYVEHLWSIVGRVTIRANDAL
;
A
#
# COMPACT_ATOMS: atom_id res chain seq x y z
N MET A 1 -25.42 35.77 -56.43
CA MET A 1 -25.88 34.87 -55.34
C MET A 1 -24.75 34.05 -54.67
N GLU A 2 -23.49 34.14 -55.10
CA GLU A 2 -22.38 33.33 -54.53
C GLU A 2 -21.85 33.81 -53.16
N ARG A 3 -21.91 35.12 -52.85
CA ARG A 3 -21.37 35.65 -51.58
C ARG A 3 -22.14 35.23 -50.32
N LEU A 4 -23.41 34.83 -50.46
CA LEU A 4 -24.24 34.34 -49.34
C LEU A 4 -23.93 32.87 -48.99
N ARG A 5 -23.46 32.08 -49.97
CA ARG A 5 -23.11 30.67 -49.77
C ARG A 5 -21.78 30.52 -49.01
N SER A 6 -20.83 31.42 -49.28
CA SER A 6 -19.52 31.48 -48.61
C SER A 6 -19.62 31.78 -47.11
N LYS A 7 -20.48 32.74 -46.71
CA LYS A 7 -20.66 33.08 -45.29
C LYS A 7 -21.32 31.96 -44.49
N ARG A 8 -22.26 31.22 -45.09
CA ARG A 8 -22.91 30.06 -44.45
C ARG A 8 -21.93 28.89 -44.25
N SER A 9 -21.01 28.67 -45.18
CA SER A 9 -19.93 27.66 -45.01
C SER A 9 -18.96 28.01 -43.89
N LEU A 10 -18.60 29.29 -43.72
CA LEU A 10 -17.68 29.72 -42.65
C LEU A 10 -18.29 29.53 -41.26
N VAL A 11 -19.59 29.85 -41.09
CA VAL A 11 -20.28 29.64 -39.80
C VAL A 11 -20.43 28.15 -39.49
N ALA A 12 -20.76 27.32 -40.48
CA ALA A 12 -20.86 25.88 -40.30
C ALA A 12 -19.51 25.25 -39.92
N LEU A 13 -18.40 25.71 -40.52
CA LEU A 13 -17.05 25.23 -40.20
C LEU A 13 -16.65 25.63 -38.76
N GLY A 14 -16.94 26.87 -38.35
CA GLY A 14 -16.66 27.33 -36.99
C GLY A 14 -17.41 26.55 -35.92
N ALA A 15 -18.69 26.23 -36.16
CA ALA A 15 -19.49 25.42 -35.25
C ALA A 15 -18.96 23.99 -35.12
N LEU A 16 -18.55 23.37 -36.22
CA LEU A 16 -17.94 22.02 -36.20
C LEU A 16 -16.63 21.99 -35.42
N VAL A 17 -15.78 23.01 -35.58
CA VAL A 17 -14.52 23.13 -34.82
C VAL A 17 -14.79 23.32 -33.33
N ALA A 18 -15.76 24.15 -32.95
CA ALA A 18 -16.12 24.35 -31.54
C ALA A 18 -16.67 23.07 -30.90
N ILE A 19 -17.50 22.30 -31.61
CA ILE A 19 -18.02 21.00 -31.14
C ILE A 19 -16.88 19.99 -31.00
N ALA A 20 -15.96 19.91 -31.96
CA ALA A 20 -14.81 19.02 -31.88
C ALA A 20 -13.90 19.37 -30.69
N LEU A 21 -13.64 20.65 -30.44
CA LEU A 21 -12.86 21.10 -29.28
C LEU A 21 -13.56 20.82 -27.95
N ALA A 22 -14.88 21.04 -27.86
CA ALA A 22 -15.67 20.69 -26.68
C ALA A 22 -15.68 19.18 -26.43
N PHE A 23 -15.78 18.37 -27.49
CA PHE A 23 -15.71 16.91 -27.40
C PHE A 23 -14.33 16.43 -26.91
N ILE A 24 -13.23 17.02 -27.44
CA ILE A 24 -11.86 16.73 -26.97
C ILE A 24 -11.65 17.16 -25.51
N ALA A 25 -12.23 18.28 -25.07
CA ALA A 25 -12.16 18.71 -23.68
C ALA A 25 -12.90 17.73 -22.75
N LEU A 26 -14.10 17.30 -23.13
CA LEU A 26 -14.90 16.33 -22.38
C LEU A 26 -14.24 14.95 -22.30
N THR A 27 -13.60 14.47 -23.37
CA THR A 27 -12.90 13.17 -23.33
C THR A 27 -11.62 13.21 -22.50
N ARG A 28 -10.92 14.35 -22.44
CA ARG A 28 -9.76 14.53 -21.56
C ARG A 28 -10.12 14.52 -20.07
N ASP A 29 -11.28 15.05 -19.70
CA ASP A 29 -11.78 14.96 -18.31
C ASP A 29 -12.29 13.55 -17.96
N ALA A 30 -12.82 12.82 -18.93
CA ALA A 30 -13.20 11.41 -18.75
C ALA A 30 -11.97 10.49 -18.52
N GLU A 31 -10.83 10.78 -19.16
CA GLU A 31 -9.56 10.09 -18.89
C GLU A 31 -8.97 10.45 -17.51
N ARG A 32 -9.17 11.68 -17.02
CA ARG A 32 -8.82 12.03 -15.64
C ARG A 32 -9.68 11.29 -14.60
N SER A 33 -10.89 10.88 -14.99
CA SER A 33 -11.86 10.24 -14.09
C SER A 33 -11.70 8.72 -13.94
N THR A 34 -10.81 8.07 -14.70
CA THR A 34 -10.81 6.59 -14.85
C THR A 34 -9.60 5.84 -14.27
N SER A 35 -8.71 6.49 -13.52
CA SER A 35 -7.76 5.74 -12.65
C SER A 35 -8.31 5.46 -11.24
N ARG A 36 -9.63 5.22 -11.13
CA ARG A 36 -10.20 4.53 -9.96
C ARG A 36 -9.88 3.03 -10.09
N THR A 37 -8.61 2.66 -9.96
CA THR A 37 -8.26 1.26 -9.75
C THR A 37 -8.99 0.82 -8.48
N PRO A 38 -9.70 -0.33 -8.49
CA PRO A 38 -10.49 -0.74 -7.34
C PRO A 38 -9.59 -0.85 -6.12
N THR A 39 -9.75 0.09 -5.18
CA THR A 39 -9.03 0.14 -3.90
C THR A 39 -9.27 -1.12 -3.07
N HIS A 40 -10.22 -1.98 -3.46
CA HIS A 40 -10.68 -3.14 -2.70
C HIS A 40 -9.78 -4.38 -2.80
N ASP A 41 -8.95 -4.52 -3.84
CA ASP A 41 -8.11 -5.71 -4.01
C ASP A 41 -6.71 -5.46 -3.40
N HIS A 42 -6.56 -5.84 -2.13
CA HIS A 42 -5.36 -5.61 -1.32
C HIS A 42 -4.88 -6.93 -0.73
N PRO A 43 -3.55 -7.17 -0.72
CA PRO A 43 -3.03 -8.43 -0.24
C PRO A 43 -3.18 -8.56 1.29
N SER A 44 -3.37 -9.79 1.76
CA SER A 44 -3.13 -10.10 3.17
C SER A 44 -1.66 -9.87 3.51
N LEU A 45 -1.39 -9.10 4.55
CA LEU A 45 -0.01 -8.84 5.00
C LEU A 45 0.70 -10.08 5.54
N PHE A 46 -0.05 -11.05 6.06
CA PHE A 46 0.51 -12.20 6.75
C PHE A 46 0.00 -13.49 6.11
N GLY A 47 0.94 -14.41 5.88
CA GLY A 47 0.65 -15.77 5.40
C GLY A 47 0.68 -16.79 6.54
N ALA A 48 0.86 -18.05 6.17
CA ALA A 48 1.03 -19.13 7.14
C ALA A 48 2.30 -18.90 7.99
N PRO A 49 2.26 -19.16 9.31
CA PRO A 49 3.43 -19.08 10.17
C PRO A 49 4.59 -19.97 9.66
N PRO A 50 5.85 -19.51 9.74
CA PRO A 50 7.00 -20.33 9.38
C PRO A 50 7.14 -21.55 10.31
N SER A 51 7.59 -22.66 9.75
CA SER A 51 7.99 -23.84 10.52
C SER A 51 9.38 -23.65 11.16
N CYS A 52 9.66 -24.37 12.25
CA CYS A 52 10.98 -24.31 12.89
C CYS A 52 12.03 -25.03 12.00
N SER A 53 12.73 -24.28 11.16
CA SER A 53 13.59 -24.84 10.08
C SER A 53 14.84 -25.62 10.53
N ARG A 54 15.15 -25.72 11.83
CA ARG A 54 16.25 -26.55 12.35
C ARG A 54 15.87 -27.16 13.71
N LYS A 55 15.71 -28.48 13.75
CA LYS A 55 15.39 -29.24 14.97
C LYS A 55 16.54 -29.29 15.98
N SER A 56 17.76 -28.91 15.62
CA SER A 56 18.87 -28.86 16.57
C SER A 56 18.77 -27.59 17.42
N GLN A 57 18.46 -27.77 18.71
CA GLN A 57 18.37 -26.72 19.75
C GLN A 57 17.21 -25.73 19.56
N PRO A 58 15.95 -26.23 19.50
CA PRO A 58 14.76 -25.43 19.24
C PRO A 58 14.56 -24.31 20.27
N VAL A 59 14.84 -24.58 21.55
CA VAL A 59 14.68 -23.58 22.63
C VAL A 59 15.59 -22.37 22.42
N ARG A 60 16.89 -22.56 22.18
CA ARG A 60 17.83 -21.45 21.96
C ARG A 60 17.42 -20.62 20.75
N ARG A 61 16.91 -21.28 19.71
CA ARG A 61 16.43 -20.60 18.50
C ARG A 61 15.17 -19.79 18.79
N ALA A 62 14.22 -20.36 19.52
CA ALA A 62 13.00 -19.68 19.94
C ALA A 62 13.31 -18.42 20.73
N THR A 63 14.20 -18.50 21.73
CA THR A 63 14.63 -17.35 22.52
C THR A 63 15.28 -16.25 21.67
N ARG A 64 16.15 -16.62 20.72
CA ARG A 64 16.78 -15.63 19.83
C ARG A 64 15.76 -14.96 18.91
N ALA A 65 14.84 -15.75 18.34
CA ALA A 65 13.78 -15.23 17.49
C ALA A 65 12.88 -14.28 18.29
N GLU A 66 12.49 -14.65 19.50
CA GLU A 66 11.71 -13.80 20.40
C GLU A 66 12.43 -12.48 20.71
N GLN A 67 13.72 -12.53 21.07
CA GLN A 67 14.53 -11.32 21.33
C GLN A 67 14.57 -10.39 20.12
N HIS A 68 14.80 -10.93 18.92
CA HIS A 68 14.74 -10.12 17.70
C HIS A 68 13.33 -9.56 17.46
N GLY A 69 12.28 -10.34 17.74
CA GLY A 69 10.89 -9.91 17.66
C GLY A 69 10.61 -8.65 18.46
N TYR A 70 11.08 -8.58 19.71
CA TYR A 70 10.98 -7.37 20.53
C TYR A 70 11.72 -6.18 19.93
N LEU A 71 12.97 -6.37 19.51
CA LEU A 71 13.78 -5.28 18.92
C LEU A 71 13.11 -4.69 17.66
N TYR A 72 12.52 -5.54 16.82
CA TYR A 72 11.75 -5.09 15.66
C TYR A 72 10.44 -4.41 16.08
N ALA A 73 9.71 -4.96 17.05
CA ALA A 73 8.44 -4.39 17.51
C ALA A 73 8.60 -2.99 18.12
N GLU A 74 9.70 -2.74 18.83
CA GLU A 74 10.02 -1.41 19.39
C GLU A 74 10.26 -0.35 18.32
N ARG A 75 10.81 -0.75 17.16
CA ARG A 75 11.12 0.16 16.04
C ARG A 75 9.97 0.35 15.06
N TYR A 76 8.93 -0.48 15.12
CA TYR A 76 7.75 -0.41 14.26
C TYR A 76 7.11 1.00 14.13
N PRO A 77 7.01 1.81 15.20
CA PRO A 77 6.46 3.17 15.07
C PRO A 77 7.23 4.06 14.08
N TYR A 78 8.51 3.77 13.84
CA TYR A 78 9.39 4.55 12.97
C TYR A 78 9.61 3.88 11.61
N ASP A 79 9.65 2.54 11.57
CA ASP A 79 9.80 1.77 10.34
C ASP A 79 8.71 0.69 10.22
N PRO A 80 7.75 0.84 9.29
CA PRO A 80 6.69 -0.14 9.10
C PRO A 80 7.19 -1.55 8.75
N ARG A 81 8.36 -1.66 8.11
CA ARG A 81 8.96 -2.95 7.73
C ARG A 81 9.31 -3.77 8.96
N ASP A 82 9.73 -3.10 10.03
CA ASP A 82 10.08 -3.76 11.29
C ASP A 82 8.86 -4.41 11.94
N GLY A 83 7.65 -3.87 11.75
CA GLY A 83 6.42 -4.52 12.21
C GLY A 83 6.21 -5.90 11.59
N ILE A 84 6.40 -6.01 10.28
CA ILE A 84 6.31 -7.28 9.55
C ILE A 84 7.37 -8.27 10.05
N GLN A 85 8.62 -7.80 10.19
CA GLN A 85 9.71 -8.64 10.69
C GLN A 85 9.46 -9.11 12.12
N ALA A 86 8.94 -8.26 13.00
CA ALA A 86 8.60 -8.62 14.37
C ALA A 86 7.60 -9.77 14.44
N VAL A 87 6.50 -9.69 13.67
CA VAL A 87 5.50 -10.77 13.59
C VAL A 87 6.13 -12.07 13.12
N LEU A 88 6.90 -12.04 12.04
CA LEU A 88 7.57 -13.23 11.51
C LEU A 88 8.51 -13.87 12.55
N ARG A 89 9.22 -13.06 13.35
CA ARG A 89 10.10 -13.53 14.42
C ARG A 89 9.34 -14.12 15.60
N PHE A 90 8.23 -13.52 16.02
CA PHE A 90 7.38 -14.11 17.06
C PHE A 90 6.73 -15.41 16.60
N GLN A 91 6.31 -15.51 15.34
CA GLN A 91 5.79 -16.75 14.77
C GLN A 91 6.88 -17.85 14.67
N GLU A 92 8.11 -17.50 14.27
CA GLU A 92 9.25 -18.43 14.31
C GLU A 92 9.51 -18.92 15.74
N ALA A 93 9.47 -18.01 16.72
CA ALA A 93 9.63 -18.35 18.13
C ALA A 93 8.51 -19.29 18.61
N GLN A 94 7.25 -19.00 18.26
CA GLN A 94 6.09 -19.84 18.58
C GLN A 94 6.28 -21.27 18.10
N SER A 95 6.58 -21.45 16.81
CA SER A 95 6.79 -22.76 16.20
C SER A 95 7.94 -23.52 16.88
N CYS A 96 9.06 -22.86 17.17
CA CYS A 96 10.19 -23.51 17.84
C CYS A 96 9.91 -23.83 19.31
N TYR A 97 9.11 -23.02 20.03
CA TYR A 97 8.67 -23.36 21.38
C TYR A 97 7.73 -24.56 21.39
N GLN A 98 6.80 -24.65 20.43
CA GLN A 98 5.93 -25.81 20.24
C GLN A 98 6.73 -27.10 20.01
N ASP A 99 7.69 -27.06 19.08
CA ASP A 99 8.55 -28.20 18.75
C ASP A 99 9.43 -28.66 19.94
N SER A 100 9.66 -27.78 20.92
CA SER A 100 10.41 -28.10 22.14
C SER A 100 9.55 -28.51 23.34
N GLY A 101 8.22 -28.62 23.17
CA GLY A 101 7.28 -28.95 24.25
C GLY A 101 7.03 -27.81 25.24
N ARG A 102 7.46 -26.59 24.92
CA ARG A 102 7.33 -25.39 25.77
C ARG A 102 6.01 -24.66 25.46
N SER A 103 4.89 -25.32 25.73
CA SER A 103 3.55 -24.85 25.33
C SER A 103 3.20 -23.47 25.90
N GLN A 104 3.54 -23.18 27.16
CA GLN A 104 3.28 -21.88 27.79
C GLN A 104 4.03 -20.74 27.08
N ASP A 105 5.33 -20.95 26.79
CA ASP A 105 6.14 -20.00 26.04
C ASP A 105 5.57 -19.78 24.64
N ALA A 106 5.19 -20.86 23.95
CA ALA A 106 4.56 -20.79 22.62
C ALA A 106 3.25 -19.98 22.63
N THR A 107 2.36 -20.22 23.59
CA THR A 107 1.11 -19.47 23.71
C THR A 107 1.38 -17.99 23.94
N ARG A 108 2.32 -17.66 24.84
CA ARG A 108 2.69 -16.27 25.15
C ARG A 108 3.23 -15.54 23.92
N VAL A 109 4.21 -16.09 23.22
CA VAL A 109 4.75 -15.42 22.01
C VAL A 109 3.75 -15.41 20.85
N GLY A 110 2.87 -16.41 20.76
CA GLY A 110 1.76 -16.42 19.81
C GLY A 110 0.77 -15.28 20.05
N GLN A 111 0.48 -14.95 21.31
CA GLN A 111 -0.33 -13.77 21.66
C GLN A 111 0.37 -12.46 21.26
N LEU A 112 1.68 -12.36 21.47
CA LEU A 112 2.46 -11.20 21.02
C LEU A 112 2.37 -11.02 19.50
N ALA A 113 2.54 -12.10 18.74
CA ALA A 113 2.40 -12.08 17.29
C ALA A 113 0.98 -11.64 16.88
N SER A 114 -0.06 -12.25 17.46
CA SER A 114 -1.46 -11.96 17.12
C SER A 114 -1.85 -10.51 17.42
N ASN A 115 -1.49 -10.00 18.61
CA ASN A 115 -1.77 -8.62 18.98
C ASN A 115 -1.08 -7.63 18.04
N LEU A 116 0.18 -7.90 17.68
CA LEU A 116 0.92 -7.05 16.75
C LEU A 116 0.35 -7.13 15.33
N MET A 117 -0.09 -8.30 14.86
CA MET A 117 -0.78 -8.47 13.58
C MET A 117 -2.07 -7.65 13.52
N VAL A 118 -2.90 -7.67 14.57
CA VAL A 118 -4.13 -6.87 14.64
C VAL A 118 -3.81 -5.39 14.52
N ARG A 119 -2.80 -4.90 15.26
CA ARG A 119 -2.35 -3.51 15.18
C ARG A 119 -1.87 -3.16 13.76
N ILE A 120 -0.99 -3.96 13.18
CA ILE A 120 -0.44 -3.70 11.83
C ILE A 120 -1.54 -3.71 10.77
N ASN A 121 -2.49 -4.64 10.84
CA ASN A 121 -3.62 -4.67 9.90
C ASN A 121 -4.54 -3.44 10.06
N THR A 122 -4.73 -2.96 11.29
CA THR A 122 -5.48 -1.73 11.56
C THR A 122 -4.78 -0.52 10.95
N ASP A 123 -3.48 -0.39 11.18
CA ASP A 123 -2.66 0.68 10.62
C ASP A 123 -2.63 0.61 9.09
N TYR A 124 -2.57 -0.60 8.51
CA TYR A 124 -2.61 -0.82 7.07
C TYR A 124 -3.94 -0.37 6.44
N ALA A 125 -5.06 -0.75 7.05
CA ALA A 125 -6.38 -0.32 6.62
C ALA A 125 -6.55 1.20 6.75
N SER A 126 -6.07 1.79 7.85
CA SER A 126 -6.09 3.23 8.08
C SER A 126 -5.27 3.98 7.03
N SER A 127 -4.02 3.58 6.79
CA SER A 127 -3.15 4.23 5.80
C SER A 127 -3.72 4.19 4.39
N ARG A 128 -4.43 3.12 4.02
CA ARG A 128 -5.13 3.02 2.72
C ARG A 128 -6.24 4.07 2.59
N LEU A 129 -7.06 4.21 3.61
CA LEU A 129 -8.14 5.20 3.63
C LEU A 129 -7.58 6.63 3.61
N VAL A 130 -6.52 6.90 4.39
CA VAL A 130 -5.86 8.21 4.41
C VAL A 130 -5.26 8.53 3.05
N LEU A 131 -4.60 7.56 2.40
CA LEU A 131 -4.07 7.73 1.05
C LEU A 131 -5.18 8.11 0.05
N GLU A 132 -6.29 7.36 0.04
CA GLU A 132 -7.40 7.63 -0.86
C GLU A 132 -7.97 9.04 -0.65
N THR A 133 -8.15 9.42 0.62
CA THR A 133 -8.65 10.76 0.98
C THR A 133 -7.67 11.86 0.55
N ALA A 134 -6.38 11.67 0.82
CA ALA A 134 -5.33 12.64 0.48
C ALA A 134 -5.15 12.80 -1.04
N LEU A 135 -5.30 11.72 -1.82
CA LEU A 135 -5.32 11.79 -3.28
C LEU A 135 -6.55 12.56 -3.78
N GLY A 136 -7.73 12.33 -3.18
CA GLY A 136 -8.97 13.01 -3.53
C GLY A 136 -8.96 14.51 -3.19
N SER A 137 -8.29 14.90 -2.10
CA SER A 137 -8.14 16.29 -1.68
C SER A 137 -6.86 16.97 -2.20
N GLU A 138 -6.12 16.31 -3.10
CA GLU A 138 -4.85 16.81 -3.66
C GLU A 138 -3.78 17.17 -2.60
N ASN A 139 -3.82 16.52 -1.42
CA ASN A 139 -2.82 16.72 -0.39
C ASN A 139 -1.59 15.82 -0.66
N TRP A 140 -0.73 16.27 -1.58
CA TRP A 140 0.39 15.48 -2.11
C TRP A 140 1.42 15.07 -1.05
N SER A 141 1.67 15.94 -0.05
CA SER A 141 2.61 15.64 1.04
C SER A 141 2.12 14.46 1.89
N VAL A 142 0.84 14.47 2.30
CA VAL A 142 0.23 13.36 3.05
C VAL A 142 0.16 12.10 2.20
N ALA A 143 -0.26 12.21 0.94
CA ALA A 143 -0.31 11.07 0.03
C ALA A 143 1.08 10.40 -0.12
N LEU A 144 2.16 11.19 -0.23
CA LEU A 144 3.52 10.66 -0.34
C LEU A 144 3.94 9.87 0.91
N SER A 145 3.63 10.41 2.10
CA SER A 145 3.89 9.75 3.37
C SER A 145 3.17 8.40 3.46
N GLU A 146 1.87 8.38 3.15
CA GLU A 146 1.07 7.15 3.25
C GLU A 146 1.48 6.09 2.22
N VAL A 147 1.79 6.47 0.97
CA VAL A 147 2.28 5.49 -0.02
C VAL A 147 3.59 4.87 0.44
N ARG A 148 4.54 5.65 0.98
CA ARG A 148 5.81 5.12 1.50
C ARG A 148 5.59 4.15 2.66
N ARG A 149 4.67 4.50 3.57
CA ARG A 149 4.28 3.62 4.68
C ARG A 149 3.69 2.30 4.19
N LEU A 150 2.77 2.37 3.24
CA LEU A 150 2.12 1.19 2.64
C LEU A 150 3.14 0.32 1.91
N LEU A 151 4.06 0.90 1.13
CA LEU A 151 5.14 0.17 0.49
C LEU A 151 6.04 -0.56 1.49
N GLY A 152 6.35 0.07 2.63
CA GLY A 152 7.09 -0.58 3.71
C GLY A 152 6.35 -1.78 4.32
N LEU A 153 5.03 -1.67 4.48
CA LEU A 153 4.21 -2.79 4.98
C LEU A 153 4.07 -3.93 3.97
N THR A 154 4.17 -3.67 2.67
CA THR A 154 3.95 -4.66 1.61
C THR A 154 5.23 -5.10 0.89
N GLU A 155 6.42 -4.69 1.33
CA GLU A 155 7.70 -4.95 0.64
C GLU A 155 7.96 -6.45 0.43
N HIS A 156 7.52 -7.30 1.35
CA HIS A 156 7.66 -8.75 1.29
C HIS A 156 6.67 -9.44 0.34
N ILE A 157 5.66 -8.72 -0.16
CA ILE A 157 4.61 -9.23 -1.05
C ILE A 157 4.82 -8.67 -2.47
N ARG A 158 5.96 -9.04 -3.06
CA ARG A 158 6.33 -8.57 -4.41
C ARG A 158 5.42 -9.17 -5.48
N GLY A 159 5.20 -8.41 -6.56
CA GLY A 159 4.44 -8.86 -7.74
C GLY A 159 2.92 -8.83 -7.58
N HIS A 160 2.38 -8.36 -6.46
CA HIS A 160 0.94 -8.14 -6.31
C HIS A 160 0.52 -6.84 -7.01
N ALA A 161 -0.60 -6.87 -7.74
CA ALA A 161 -1.08 -5.71 -8.53
C ALA A 161 -1.23 -4.42 -7.70
N TYR A 162 -1.73 -4.55 -6.46
CA TYR A 162 -1.77 -3.45 -5.49
C TYR A 162 -0.41 -2.79 -5.22
N VAL A 163 0.66 -3.58 -5.08
CA VAL A 163 2.01 -3.05 -4.80
C VAL A 163 2.57 -2.33 -6.02
N GLU A 164 2.38 -2.89 -7.21
CA GLU A 164 2.71 -2.22 -8.47
C GLU A 164 1.94 -0.90 -8.64
N HIS A 165 0.67 -0.89 -8.23
CA HIS A 165 -0.13 0.32 -8.23
C HIS A 165 0.43 1.38 -7.27
N LEU A 166 0.83 1.02 -6.04
CA LEU A 166 1.48 1.94 -5.11
C LEU A 166 2.76 2.55 -5.72
N TRP A 167 3.60 1.74 -6.36
CA TRP A 167 4.80 2.24 -7.06
C TRP A 167 4.47 3.24 -8.16
N SER A 168 3.40 3.01 -8.93
CA SER A 168 2.93 3.95 -9.96
C SER A 168 2.45 5.29 -9.36
N ILE A 169 1.87 5.26 -8.16
CA ILE A 169 1.43 6.47 -7.45
C ILE A 169 2.63 7.27 -6.94
N VAL A 170 3.66 6.63 -6.37
CA VAL A 170 4.84 7.32 -5.82
C VAL A 170 5.44 8.30 -6.82
N GLY A 171 5.65 7.87 -8.07
CA GLY A 171 6.25 8.72 -9.09
C GLY A 171 5.46 10.00 -9.33
N ARG A 172 4.13 9.87 -9.48
CA ARG A 172 3.24 11.02 -9.72
C ARG A 172 3.16 11.95 -8.52
N VAL A 173 3.02 11.39 -7.32
CA VAL A 173 2.87 12.18 -6.09
C VAL A 173 4.17 12.90 -5.74
N THR A 174 5.33 12.29 -5.99
CA THR A 174 6.63 12.92 -5.74
C THR A 174 6.82 14.18 -6.58
N ILE A 175 6.44 14.15 -7.86
CA ILE A 175 6.52 15.32 -8.75
C ILE A 175 5.62 16.44 -8.21
N ARG A 176 4.34 16.14 -7.94
CA ARG A 176 3.38 17.16 -7.47
C ARG A 176 3.69 17.70 -6.08
N ALA A 177 4.26 16.88 -5.19
CA ALA A 177 4.65 17.32 -3.86
C ALA A 177 5.82 18.33 -3.91
N ASN A 178 6.75 18.16 -4.87
CA ASN A 178 7.86 19.09 -5.06
C ASN A 178 7.41 20.41 -5.68
N ASP A 179 6.40 20.40 -6.56
CA ASP A 179 5.86 21.62 -7.18
C ASP A 179 5.03 22.49 -6.20
N ALA A 180 4.63 21.92 -5.06
CA ALA A 180 3.80 22.59 -4.04
C ALA A 180 4.61 23.24 -2.91
N LEU A 181 5.94 23.12 -2.92
CA LEU A 181 6.88 23.73 -1.97
C LEU A 181 7.49 25.01 -2.53
#